data_AF-A0A7V8FEP7-F1
#
_entry.id   AF-A0A7V8FEP7-F1
#
_cell.length_a   1.000
_cell.length_b   1.000
_cell.length_c   1.000
_cell.angle_alpha   90.00
_cell.angle_beta   90.00
_cell.angle_gamma   90.00
#
_symmetry.space_group_name_H-M   'P 1'
#
loop_
_entity.id
_entity.type
_entity.pdbx_description
1 polymer ?
#
loop_
_entity_poly.entity_id
_entity_poly.type
_entity_poly.pdbx_seq_one_letter_code
_entity_poly.pdbx_strand_id
1 'polypeptide(L)'
;MTVSRYPFLFATLGEAAARLPVDLARTLEIALAAIDAAHAPRCTPESITVLNCLRRIRQVEAANGQPWPNDGHTPGQRMALARIDRANAGQTFLLELLHAIERTRVDGNEEEQVGDSAREGLLFACRALAEYVDLQLHAA
;
A
#
# COMPACT_ATOMS: atom_id res chain seq x y z
N MET A 1 19.82 22.00 3.47
CA MET A 1 18.49 21.37 3.61
C MET A 1 17.43 22.45 3.56
N THR A 2 16.71 22.59 2.45
CA THR A 2 15.60 23.55 2.34
C THR A 2 14.41 23.02 3.15
N VAL A 3 14.00 23.77 4.17
CA VAL A 3 12.81 23.43 4.96
C VAL A 3 11.59 23.56 4.04
N SER A 4 10.83 22.47 3.88
CA SER A 4 9.59 22.50 3.09
C SER A 4 8.62 23.50 3.69
N ARG A 5 7.95 24.30 2.85
CA ARG A 5 6.90 25.25 3.25
C ARG A 5 5.73 24.56 3.96
N TYR A 6 5.52 23.27 3.69
CA TYR A 6 4.45 22.44 4.25
C TYR A 6 5.06 21.12 4.75
N PRO A 7 5.72 21.10 5.92
CA PRO A 7 6.44 19.92 6.41
C PRO A 7 5.56 18.70 6.64
N PHE A 8 4.34 18.85 7.19
CA PHE A 8 3.45 17.72 7.42
C PHE A 8 2.87 17.16 6.12
N LEU A 9 2.49 18.05 5.20
CA LEU A 9 2.00 17.69 3.89
C LEU A 9 3.10 17.08 3.02
N PHE A 10 4.33 17.59 3.08
CA PHE A 10 5.46 17.01 2.36
C PHE A 10 5.84 15.64 2.93
N ALA A 11 5.80 15.46 4.26
CA ALA A 11 6.04 14.16 4.88
C ALA A 11 4.99 13.10 4.48
N THR A 12 3.82 13.50 3.99
CA THR A 12 2.76 12.59 3.53
C THR A 12 2.71 12.47 2.01
N LEU A 13 2.73 13.57 1.25
CA LEU A 13 2.56 13.57 -0.20
C LEU A 13 3.89 13.67 -0.98
N GLY A 14 5.01 13.92 -0.30
CA GLY A 14 6.29 14.21 -0.94
C GLY A 14 6.17 15.36 -1.95
N GLU A 15 6.82 15.19 -3.10
CA GLU A 15 6.79 16.18 -4.20
C GLU A 15 5.39 16.43 -4.77
N ALA A 16 4.44 15.51 -4.59
CA ALA A 16 3.07 15.74 -5.03
C ALA A 16 2.40 16.91 -4.29
N ALA A 17 2.89 17.27 -3.09
CA ALA A 17 2.43 18.45 -2.36
C ALA A 17 2.60 19.74 -3.19
N ALA A 18 3.63 19.83 -4.04
CA ALA A 18 3.90 21.00 -4.86
C ALA A 18 2.88 21.21 -5.99
N ARG A 19 2.07 20.19 -6.31
CA ARG A 19 1.04 20.26 -7.36
C ARG A 19 -0.31 20.78 -6.86
N LEU A 20 -0.45 21.00 -5.54
CA LEU A 20 -1.70 21.42 -4.94
C LEU A 20 -1.89 22.95 -5.03
N PRO A 21 -3.13 23.43 -5.24
CA PRO A 21 -3.45 24.84 -5.06
C PRO A 21 -3.05 25.32 -3.66
N VAL A 22 -2.50 26.54 -3.56
CA VAL A 22 -1.91 27.08 -2.33
C VAL A 22 -2.87 27.04 -1.13
N ASP A 23 -4.13 27.38 -1.34
CA ASP A 23 -5.13 27.42 -0.25
C ASP A 23 -5.51 26.02 0.25
N LEU A 24 -5.54 25.04 -0.66
CA LEU A 24 -5.77 23.64 -0.31
C LEU A 24 -4.56 23.08 0.45
N ALA A 25 -3.34 23.32 -0.05
CA ALA A 25 -2.11 22.91 0.62
C ALA A 25 -2.01 23.49 2.03
N ARG A 26 -2.34 24.78 2.19
CA ARG A 26 -2.36 25.45 3.51
C ARG A 26 -3.40 24.83 4.44
N THR A 27 -4.62 24.60 3.96
CA THR A 27 -5.70 24.00 4.76
C THR A 27 -5.32 22.60 5.25
N LEU A 28 -4.76 21.78 4.36
CA LEU A 28 -4.31 20.43 4.70
C LEU A 28 -3.14 20.46 5.69
N GLU A 29 -2.18 21.35 5.51
CA GLU A 29 -1.06 21.50 6.46
C GLU A 29 -1.56 21.84 7.87
N ILE A 30 -2.49 22.79 7.99
CA ILE A 30 -3.08 23.18 9.29
C ILE A 30 -3.81 21.99 9.93
N ALA A 31 -4.61 21.27 9.15
CA ALA A 31 -5.33 20.10 9.64
C ALA A 31 -4.37 19.00 10.12
N LEU A 32 -3.32 18.70 9.35
CA LEU A 32 -2.32 17.69 9.70
C LEU A 32 -1.51 18.10 10.95
N ALA A 33 -1.14 19.37 11.07
CA ALA A 33 -0.46 19.90 12.25
C ALA A 33 -1.34 19.81 13.51
N ALA A 34 -2.64 20.12 13.39
CA ALA A 34 -3.58 19.99 14.50
C ALA A 34 -3.77 18.53 14.95
N ILE A 35 -3.82 17.60 13.98
CA ILE A 35 -3.85 16.17 14.25
C ILE A 35 -2.57 15.75 14.98
N ASP A 36 -1.39 16.15 14.50
CA ASP A 36 -0.11 15.79 15.15
C ASP A 36 -0.05 16.33 16.58
N ALA A 37 -0.37 17.61 16.79
CA ALA A 37 -0.36 18.25 18.10
C ALA A 37 -1.29 17.56 19.12
N ALA A 38 -2.44 17.05 18.68
CA ALA A 38 -3.37 16.31 19.54
C ALA A 38 -2.79 14.97 20.05
N HIS A 39 -1.81 14.40 19.35
CA HIS A 39 -1.25 13.08 19.63
C HIS A 39 0.24 13.10 20.07
N ALA A 40 0.94 14.23 19.85
CA ALA A 40 2.37 14.40 20.08
C ALA A 40 2.89 14.01 21.47
N PRO A 41 2.23 14.32 22.61
CA PRO A 41 2.79 14.00 23.93
C PRO A 41 2.77 12.50 24.29
N ARG A 42 2.22 11.61 23.45
CA ARG A 42 2.07 10.18 23.75
C ARG A 42 2.49 9.24 22.63
N CYS A 43 2.93 9.75 21.48
CA CYS A 43 3.14 8.94 20.29
C CYS A 43 4.62 8.77 19.92
N THR A 44 5.00 7.53 19.67
CA THR A 44 6.24 7.12 19.03
C THR A 44 6.06 7.05 17.50
N PRO A 45 7.13 6.98 16.70
CA PRO A 45 7.05 6.68 15.26
C PRO A 45 6.28 5.39 14.93
N GLU A 46 6.17 4.48 15.90
CA GLU A 46 5.45 3.22 15.76
C GLU A 46 3.96 3.31 16.13
N SER A 47 3.54 4.42 16.73
CA SER A 47 2.15 4.61 17.17
C SER A 47 1.19 4.68 15.99
N ILE A 48 0.01 4.05 16.16
CA ILE A 48 -1.07 4.04 15.16
C ILE A 48 -1.81 5.39 15.22
N THR A 49 -1.23 6.41 14.60
CA THR A 49 -1.85 7.73 14.40
C THR A 49 -2.13 7.94 12.93
N VAL A 50 -3.10 8.81 12.61
CA VAL A 50 -3.45 9.13 11.21
C VAL A 50 -2.21 9.56 10.41
N LEU A 51 -1.34 10.40 10.99
CA LEU A 51 -0.14 10.88 10.31
C LEU A 51 0.88 9.76 10.07
N ASN A 52 1.09 8.88 11.05
CA ASN A 52 2.00 7.74 10.90
C ASN A 52 1.45 6.72 9.90
N CYS A 53 0.14 6.44 9.92
CA CYS A 53 -0.52 5.59 8.93
C CYS A 53 -0.38 6.17 7.52
N LEU A 54 -0.59 7.48 7.33
CA LEU A 54 -0.41 8.13 6.03
C LEU A 54 1.03 8.02 5.53
N ARG A 55 2.02 8.23 6.41
CA ARG A 55 3.45 8.06 6.07
C ARG A 55 3.76 6.63 5.65
N ARG A 56 3.26 5.64 6.40
CA ARG A 56 3.43 4.21 6.12
C ARG A 56 2.80 3.80 4.79
N ILE A 57 1.56 4.19 4.54
CA ILE A 57 0.87 3.96 3.26
C ILE A 57 1.70 4.50 2.09
N ARG A 58 2.32 5.67 2.27
CA ARG A 58 3.11 6.36 1.25
C ARG A 58 4.49 5.76 1.03
N GLN A 59 5.13 5.29 2.10
CA GLN A 59 6.41 4.58 2.03
C GLN A 59 6.27 3.14 1.52
N VAL A 60 5.03 2.65 1.38
CA VAL A 60 4.69 1.29 0.97
C VAL A 60 5.30 0.26 1.92
N GLU A 61 4.47 -0.25 2.81
CA GLU A 61 4.80 -1.41 3.64
C GLU A 61 4.78 -2.71 2.82
N ALA A 62 5.64 -3.65 3.20
CA ALA A 62 5.60 -5.02 2.71
C ALA A 62 4.30 -5.73 3.13
N ALA A 63 4.10 -6.98 2.72
CA ALA A 63 2.89 -7.76 3.03
C ALA A 63 2.64 -7.91 4.54
N ASN A 64 3.71 -7.90 5.35
CA ASN A 64 3.65 -7.97 6.81
C ASN A 64 3.29 -6.63 7.49
N GLY A 65 3.00 -5.57 6.72
CA GLY A 65 2.69 -4.25 7.25
C GLY A 65 3.90 -3.53 7.86
N GLN A 66 5.13 -3.95 7.54
CA GLN A 66 6.36 -3.27 7.95
C GLN A 66 7.08 -2.65 6.75
N PRO A 67 7.89 -1.59 6.95
CA PRO A 67 8.76 -1.06 5.91
C PRO A 67 9.77 -2.13 5.42
N TRP A 68 10.12 -2.10 4.15
CA TRP A 68 11.17 -2.99 3.63
C TRP A 68 12.54 -2.68 4.28
N PRO A 69 13.34 -3.69 4.64
CA PRO A 69 14.66 -3.51 5.25
C PRO A 69 15.60 -2.62 4.43
N ASN A 70 16.49 -1.91 5.14
CA ASN A 70 17.49 -1.04 4.53
C ASN A 70 18.80 -1.81 4.25
N ASP A 71 18.73 -2.81 3.38
CA ASP A 71 19.86 -3.69 3.07
C ASP A 71 20.73 -3.13 1.92
N GLY A 72 21.07 -1.84 2.02
CA GLY A 72 21.81 -1.12 0.97
C GLY A 72 20.96 -0.63 -0.21
N HIS A 73 19.65 -0.88 -0.18
CA HIS A 73 18.70 -0.40 -1.18
C HIS A 73 18.40 1.10 -1.02
N THR A 74 18.30 1.81 -2.15
CA THR A 74 17.78 3.18 -2.15
C THR A 74 16.30 3.20 -1.74
N PRO A 75 15.76 4.36 -1.29
CA PRO A 75 14.35 4.45 -0.91
C PRO A 75 13.37 4.01 -2.02
N GLY A 76 13.68 4.32 -3.28
CA GLY A 76 12.87 3.89 -4.42
C GLY A 76 12.85 2.37 -4.61
N GLN A 77 14.01 1.74 -4.48
CA GLN A 77 14.14 0.28 -4.57
C GLN A 77 13.40 -0.42 -3.44
N ARG A 78 13.50 0.10 -2.21
CA ARG A 78 12.73 -0.44 -1.07
C ARG A 78 11.23 -0.36 -1.29
N MET A 79 10.73 0.73 -1.87
CA MET A 79 9.32 0.87 -2.22
C MET A 79 8.91 -0.16 -3.29
N ALA A 80 9.74 -0.37 -4.30
CA ALA A 80 9.49 -1.36 -5.35
C ALA A 80 9.47 -2.79 -4.77
N LEU A 81 10.44 -3.14 -3.93
CA LEU A 81 10.50 -4.44 -3.25
C LEU A 81 9.30 -4.67 -2.31
N ALA A 82 8.89 -3.67 -1.54
CA ALA A 82 7.68 -3.77 -0.71
C ALA A 82 6.41 -3.99 -1.55
N ARG A 83 6.31 -3.35 -2.73
CA ARG A 83 5.19 -3.56 -3.66
C ARG A 83 5.20 -4.95 -4.28
N ILE A 84 6.38 -5.46 -4.65
CA ILE A 84 6.57 -6.83 -5.14
C ILE A 84 6.11 -7.83 -4.08
N ASP A 85 6.60 -7.68 -2.85
CA ASP A 85 6.25 -8.57 -1.74
C ASP A 85 4.74 -8.60 -1.47
N ARG A 86 4.11 -7.43 -1.43
CA ARG A 86 2.64 -7.32 -1.27
C ARG A 86 1.87 -7.94 -2.43
N ALA A 87 2.31 -7.71 -3.67
CA ALA A 87 1.65 -8.24 -4.86
C ALA A 87 1.79 -9.77 -4.92
N ASN A 88 2.98 -10.31 -4.60
CA ASN A 88 3.22 -11.75 -4.50
C ASN A 88 2.36 -12.38 -3.40
N ALA A 89 2.28 -11.78 -2.22
CA ALA A 89 1.42 -12.27 -1.14
C ALA A 89 -0.06 -12.32 -1.55
N GLY A 90 -0.55 -11.26 -2.22
CA GLY A 90 -1.89 -11.23 -2.79
C GLY A 90 -2.11 -12.31 -3.85
N GLN A 91 -1.12 -12.54 -4.72
CA GLN A 91 -1.20 -13.57 -5.76
C GLN A 91 -1.25 -14.98 -5.17
N THR A 92 -0.44 -15.27 -4.15
CA THR A 92 -0.50 -16.55 -3.41
C THR A 92 -1.89 -16.77 -2.85
N PHE A 93 -2.46 -15.78 -2.16
CA PHE A 93 -3.82 -15.87 -1.61
C PHE A 93 -4.88 -16.12 -2.70
N LEU A 94 -4.80 -15.41 -3.83
CA LEU A 94 -5.77 -15.61 -4.93
C LEU A 94 -5.65 -17.01 -5.56
N LEU A 95 -4.45 -17.57 -5.65
CA LEU A 95 -4.24 -18.94 -6.11
C LEU A 95 -4.79 -19.97 -5.12
N GLU A 96 -4.62 -19.76 -3.82
CA GLU A 96 -5.22 -20.58 -2.77
C GLU A 96 -6.76 -20.52 -2.83
N LEU A 97 -7.32 -19.32 -3.03
CA LEU A 97 -8.75 -19.13 -3.20
C LEU A 97 -9.29 -19.84 -4.44
N LEU A 98 -8.61 -19.70 -5.59
CA LEU A 98 -8.97 -20.43 -6.81
C LEU A 98 -8.88 -21.95 -6.62
N HIS A 99 -7.88 -22.44 -5.88
CA HIS A 99 -7.77 -23.85 -5.54
C HIS A 99 -8.97 -24.30 -4.69
N ALA A 100 -9.34 -23.53 -3.67
CA ALA A 100 -10.52 -23.83 -2.85
C ALA A 100 -11.81 -23.86 -3.67
N ILE A 101 -11.99 -22.89 -4.57
CA ILE A 101 -13.12 -22.83 -5.49
C ILE A 101 -13.17 -24.07 -6.39
N GLU A 102 -12.04 -24.51 -6.94
CA GLU A 102 -11.98 -25.71 -7.77
C GLU A 102 -12.34 -26.96 -6.97
N ARG A 103 -11.90 -27.08 -5.71
CA ARG A 103 -12.32 -28.18 -4.83
C ARG A 103 -13.83 -28.16 -4.59
N THR A 104 -14.42 -26.99 -4.31
CA THR A 104 -15.88 -26.87 -4.15
C THR A 104 -16.62 -27.21 -5.45
N ARG A 105 -16.05 -26.89 -6.62
CA ARG A 105 -16.64 -27.24 -7.91
C ARG A 105 -16.61 -28.74 -8.19
N VAL A 106 -15.56 -29.44 -7.76
CA VAL A 106 -15.38 -30.89 -7.98
C VAL A 106 -16.13 -31.72 -6.95
N ASP A 107 -16.06 -31.33 -5.67
CA ASP A 107 -16.53 -32.15 -4.55
C ASP A 107 -17.87 -31.65 -3.95
N GLY A 108 -18.26 -30.40 -4.22
CA GLY A 108 -19.42 -29.73 -3.60
C GLY A 108 -20.68 -29.70 -4.47
N ASN A 109 -21.76 -29.17 -3.88
CA ASN A 109 -23.04 -28.98 -4.55
C ASN A 109 -23.03 -27.70 -5.41
N GLU A 110 -23.89 -27.64 -6.43
CA GLU A 110 -23.99 -26.46 -7.31
C GLU A 110 -24.26 -25.14 -6.55
N GLU A 111 -25.05 -25.19 -5.47
CA GLU A 111 -25.38 -24.03 -4.63
C GLU A 111 -24.16 -23.45 -3.86
N GLU A 112 -23.11 -24.26 -3.69
CA GLU A 112 -21.89 -23.89 -2.97
C GLU A 112 -20.83 -23.32 -3.92
N GLN A 113 -21.04 -23.42 -5.24
CA GLN A 113 -20.06 -23.02 -6.24
C GLN A 113 -20.02 -21.50 -6.43
N VAL A 114 -18.80 -20.99 -6.59
CA VAL A 114 -18.59 -19.60 -7.01
C VAL A 114 -18.91 -19.47 -8.50
N GLY A 115 -19.77 -18.52 -8.85
CA GLY A 115 -20.21 -18.28 -10.22
C GLY A 115 -19.08 -17.87 -11.18
N ASP A 116 -19.29 -18.15 -12.48
CA ASP A 116 -18.28 -18.04 -13.54
C ASP A 116 -17.61 -16.66 -13.60
N SER A 117 -18.39 -15.59 -13.52
CA SER A 117 -17.87 -14.21 -13.58
C SER A 117 -16.91 -13.89 -12.44
N ALA A 118 -17.16 -14.44 -11.24
CA ALA A 118 -16.27 -14.23 -10.10
C ALA A 118 -14.96 -15.02 -10.27
N ARG A 119 -15.02 -16.26 -10.79
CA ARG A 119 -13.82 -17.05 -11.09
C ARG A 119 -12.95 -16.38 -12.16
N GLU A 120 -13.57 -15.89 -13.24
CA GLU A 120 -12.87 -15.16 -14.29
C GLU A 120 -12.23 -13.88 -13.73
N GLY A 121 -12.96 -13.13 -12.89
CA GLY A 121 -12.42 -11.96 -12.20
C GLY A 121 -11.19 -12.27 -11.33
N LEU A 122 -11.18 -13.41 -10.65
CA LEU A 122 -10.04 -13.87 -9.85
C LEU A 122 -8.83 -14.22 -10.74
N LEU A 123 -9.05 -14.88 -11.89
CA LEU A 123 -7.99 -15.16 -12.86
C LEU A 123 -7.38 -13.88 -13.44
N PHE A 124 -8.22 -12.88 -13.76
CA PHE A 124 -7.74 -11.56 -14.17
C PHE A 124 -6.95 -10.87 -13.05
N ALA A 125 -7.40 -10.96 -11.81
CA ALA A 125 -6.68 -10.39 -10.67
C ALA A 125 -5.30 -11.05 -10.49
N CYS A 126 -5.19 -12.38 -10.60
CA CYS A 126 -3.90 -13.09 -10.59
C CYS A 126 -2.96 -12.56 -11.69
N ARG A 127 -3.47 -12.43 -12.92
CA ARG A 127 -2.69 -11.92 -14.05
C ARG A 127 -2.23 -10.47 -13.82
N ALA A 128 -3.13 -9.62 -13.34
CA ALA A 128 -2.82 -8.22 -13.07
C ALA A 128 -1.75 -8.05 -11.98
N LEU A 129 -1.79 -8.90 -10.93
CA LEU A 129 -0.74 -8.90 -9.90
C LEU A 129 0.61 -9.35 -10.47
N ALA A 130 0.63 -10.37 -11.33
CA ALA A 130 1.87 -10.82 -11.98
C ALA A 130 2.47 -9.74 -12.88
N GLU A 131 1.65 -9.08 -13.70
CA GLU A 131 2.05 -7.95 -14.54
C GLU A 131 2.55 -6.76 -13.70
N TYR A 132 1.92 -6.51 -12.55
CA TYR A 132 2.36 -5.48 -11.61
C TYR A 132 3.72 -5.80 -10.98
N VAL A 133 3.98 -7.06 -10.62
CA VAL A 133 5.29 -7.50 -10.12
C VAL A 133 6.38 -7.24 -11.15
N ASP A 134 6.15 -7.59 -12.42
CA ASP A 134 7.10 -7.31 -13.50
C ASP A 134 7.41 -5.81 -13.63
N LEU A 135 6.38 -4.97 -13.56
CA LEU A 135 6.55 -3.51 -13.57
C LEU A 135 7.38 -3.00 -12.38
N GLN A 136 7.22 -3.57 -11.19
CA GLN A 136 8.01 -3.18 -10.04
C GLN A 136 9.45 -3.71 -10.08
N LEU A 137 9.70 -4.88 -10.70
CA LEU A 137 11.06 -5.43 -10.84
C LEU A 137 11.98 -4.49 -11.62
N HIS A 138 11.45 -3.78 -12.61
CA HIS A 138 12.21 -2.75 -13.36
C HIS A 138 12.52 -1.49 -12.52
N ALA A 139 11.87 -1.32 -11.37
CA ALA A 139 12.04 -0.17 -10.47
C ALA A 139 12.79 -0.52 -9.17
N ALA A 140 13.06 -1.81 -8.91
CA ALA A 140 13.78 -2.35 -7.75
C ALA A 140 15.29 -2.42 -8.00
#